data_AF-A0A0Q7NBE0-F1
#
_entry.id   AF-A0A0Q7NBE0-F1
#
_cell.length_a   1.000
_cell.length_b   1.000
_cell.length_c   1.000
_cell.angle_alpha   90.00
_cell.angle_beta   90.00
_cell.angle_gamma   90.00
#
_symmetry.space_group_name_H-M   'P 1'
#
loop_
_entity.id
_entity.type
_entity.pdbx_description
1 polymer ?
#
loop_
_entity_poly.entity_id
_entity_poly.type
_entity_poly.pdbx_seq_one_letter_code
_entity_poly.pdbx_strand_id
1 'polypeptide(L)'
;MSEIGFEYRPGPPGRTDVHRIMPHIDTIPLTDLIDTFEICAGMEPAGDAYGGLVPLFFRFASATDHFHGSSSLRGEKTPVLACSCGELGCWPLLTRISLTGDLVVWDCFEQPYRTTRDYTAFGPFLFDRDQYDNAVQVLDAAVTAHDTPESQRTVGQAHHRDRS
;
A
#
# COMPACT_ATOMS: atom_id res chain seq x y z
N MET A 1 -8.76 3.58 -19.57
CA MET A 1 -8.36 3.89 -18.18
C MET A 1 -8.14 2.56 -17.50
N SER A 2 -7.14 2.48 -16.64
CA SER A 2 -6.93 1.29 -15.83
C SER A 2 -7.92 1.26 -14.66
N GLU A 3 -8.16 0.08 -14.13
CA GLU A 3 -8.97 -0.13 -12.93
C GLU A 3 -8.06 -0.29 -11.70
N ILE A 4 -8.28 0.51 -10.66
CA ILE A 4 -7.59 0.33 -9.37
C ILE A 4 -8.41 -0.58 -8.45
N GLY A 5 -7.74 -1.49 -7.75
CA GLY A 5 -8.33 -2.25 -6.66
C GLY A 5 -7.40 -2.29 -5.45
N PHE A 6 -7.95 -2.55 -4.27
CA PHE A 6 -7.18 -2.72 -3.05
C PHE A 6 -7.57 -4.02 -2.36
N GLU A 7 -6.60 -4.91 -2.17
CA GLU A 7 -6.79 -6.11 -1.36
C GLU A 7 -6.30 -5.82 0.07
N TYR A 8 -7.20 -5.95 1.04
CA TYR A 8 -6.85 -5.89 2.45
C TYR A 8 -6.77 -7.31 3.00
N ARG A 9 -5.55 -7.79 3.25
CA ARG A 9 -5.28 -9.21 3.56
C ARG A 9 -4.32 -9.36 4.72
N PRO A 10 -4.25 -10.53 5.39
CA PRO A 10 -3.25 -10.79 6.42
C PRO A 10 -1.82 -10.48 5.94
N GLY A 11 -0.94 -10.13 6.87
CA GLY A 11 0.46 -9.82 6.62
C GLY A 11 1.24 -11.02 6.07
N PRO A 12 2.53 -10.82 5.69
CA PRO A 12 3.33 -11.89 5.12
C PRO A 12 3.48 -13.05 6.14
N PRO A 13 3.86 -14.26 5.68
CA PRO A 13 4.16 -15.37 6.59
C PRO A 13 5.09 -14.92 7.73
N GLY A 14 4.74 -15.27 8.96
CA GLY A 14 5.47 -14.84 10.17
C GLY A 14 4.99 -13.51 10.78
N ARG A 15 4.14 -12.74 10.09
CA ARG A 15 3.47 -11.52 10.59
C ARG A 15 1.98 -11.51 10.24
N THR A 16 1.27 -12.61 10.54
CA THR A 16 -0.18 -12.72 10.32
C THR A 16 -1.01 -11.96 11.36
N ASP A 17 -0.36 -11.39 12.37
CA ASP A 17 -0.92 -10.52 13.40
C ASP A 17 -1.32 -9.13 12.85
N VAL A 18 -0.83 -8.79 11.66
CA VAL A 18 -1.16 -7.54 10.97
C VAL A 18 -1.85 -7.80 9.66
N HIS A 19 -2.51 -6.78 9.10
CA HIS A 19 -3.02 -6.81 7.73
C HIS A 19 -2.27 -5.80 6.86
N ARG A 20 -2.22 -6.07 5.56
CA ARG A 20 -1.58 -5.23 4.56
C ARG A 20 -2.57 -4.88 3.45
N ILE A 21 -2.41 -3.67 2.94
CA ILE A 21 -3.09 -3.13 1.76
C ILE A 21 -2.20 -3.44 0.55
N MET A 22 -2.74 -4.15 -0.43
CA MET A 22 -2.08 -4.42 -1.70
C MET A 22 -2.87 -3.77 -2.84
N PRO A 23 -2.38 -2.68 -3.44
CA PRO A 23 -2.96 -2.12 -4.65
C PRO A 23 -2.82 -3.08 -5.84
N HIS A 24 -3.83 -3.10 -6.70
CA HIS A 24 -3.86 -3.83 -7.96
C HIS A 24 -4.26 -2.88 -9.08
N ILE A 25 -3.61 -2.97 -10.23
CA ILE A 25 -3.97 -2.23 -11.44
C ILE A 25 -4.33 -3.25 -12.51
N ASP A 26 -5.54 -3.15 -13.05
CA ASP A 26 -6.07 -4.10 -14.04
C ASP A 26 -5.93 -5.56 -13.56
N THR A 27 -6.27 -5.80 -12.28
CA THR A 27 -6.14 -7.08 -11.54
C THR A 27 -4.71 -7.55 -11.23
N ILE A 28 -3.67 -6.87 -11.73
CA ILE A 28 -2.28 -7.23 -11.47
C ILE A 28 -1.80 -6.54 -10.18
N PRO A 29 -1.23 -7.26 -9.20
CA PRO A 29 -0.66 -6.64 -8.01
C PRO A 29 0.41 -5.62 -8.39
N LEU A 30 0.43 -4.47 -7.71
CA LEU A 30 1.41 -3.42 -8.00
C LEU A 30 2.85 -3.90 -7.76
N THR A 31 3.06 -4.87 -6.85
CA THR A 31 4.36 -5.54 -6.65
C THR A 31 4.85 -6.22 -7.92
N ASP A 32 3.97 -6.93 -8.62
CA ASP A 32 4.33 -7.70 -9.81
C ASP A 32 4.63 -6.75 -10.98
N LEU A 33 3.89 -5.64 -11.07
CA LEU A 33 4.15 -4.58 -12.04
C LEU A 33 5.52 -3.93 -11.83
N ILE A 34 5.83 -3.49 -10.61
CA ILE A 34 7.11 -2.81 -10.33
C ILE A 34 8.28 -3.79 -10.46
N ASP A 35 8.13 -5.04 -10.05
CA ASP A 35 9.15 -6.06 -10.17
C ASP A 35 9.47 -6.33 -11.65
N THR A 36 8.43 -6.53 -12.46
CA THR A 36 8.60 -6.74 -13.92
C THR A 36 9.30 -5.54 -14.55
N PHE A 37 8.91 -4.31 -14.19
CA PHE A 37 9.53 -3.09 -14.70
C PHE A 37 11.02 -2.99 -14.32
N GLU A 38 11.34 -3.13 -13.02
CA GLU A 38 12.71 -3.01 -12.53
C GLU A 38 13.62 -4.08 -13.14
N ILE A 39 13.13 -5.32 -13.29
CA ILE A 39 13.85 -6.42 -13.95
C ILE A 39 14.10 -6.11 -15.43
N CYS A 40 13.07 -5.70 -16.18
CA CYS A 40 13.21 -5.37 -17.60
C CYS A 40 14.15 -4.17 -17.83
N ALA A 41 14.20 -3.23 -16.88
CA ALA A 41 15.11 -2.10 -16.91
C ALA A 41 16.55 -2.43 -16.43
N GLY A 42 16.81 -3.67 -16.00
CA GLY A 42 18.13 -4.10 -15.53
C GLY A 42 18.56 -3.45 -14.22
N MET A 43 17.61 -3.06 -13.37
CA MET A 43 17.90 -2.46 -12.07
C MET A 43 18.28 -3.53 -11.05
N GLU A 44 19.30 -3.27 -10.22
CA GLU A 44 19.72 -4.24 -9.20
C GLU A 44 19.77 -3.57 -7.80
N PRO A 45 19.30 -4.24 -6.73
CA PRO A 45 18.48 -5.48 -6.76
C PRO A 45 17.04 -5.18 -7.21
N ALA A 46 16.45 -6.02 -8.06
CA ALA A 46 15.05 -5.95 -8.49
C ALA A 46 14.29 -7.23 -8.12
N GLY A 47 12.96 -7.15 -8.10
CA GLY A 47 12.11 -8.29 -7.76
C GLY A 47 12.00 -8.55 -6.26
N ASP A 48 10.80 -8.92 -5.80
CA ASP A 48 10.49 -9.36 -4.43
C ASP A 48 10.91 -8.36 -3.31
N ALA A 49 11.18 -7.12 -3.69
CA ALA A 49 11.69 -6.08 -2.79
C ALA A 49 10.56 -5.36 -2.06
N TYR A 50 9.39 -5.27 -2.72
CA TYR A 50 8.24 -4.55 -2.23
C TYR A 50 7.18 -5.48 -1.62
N GLY A 51 6.42 -4.92 -0.70
CA GLY A 51 5.26 -5.51 -0.08
C GLY A 51 4.13 -4.51 0.06
N GLY A 52 2.99 -5.00 0.54
CA GLY A 52 1.83 -4.15 0.82
C GLY A 52 2.08 -3.20 1.98
N LEU A 53 1.31 -2.11 2.03
CA LEU A 53 1.35 -1.15 3.14
C LEU A 53 0.66 -1.77 4.36
N VAL A 54 1.30 -1.75 5.54
CA VAL A 54 0.70 -2.26 6.79
C VAL A 54 0.16 -1.10 7.62
N PRO A 55 -1.17 -0.87 7.71
CA PRO A 55 -1.70 0.34 8.37
C PRO A 55 -1.22 0.55 9.80
N LEU A 56 -1.01 -0.53 10.54
CA LEU A 56 -0.49 -0.46 11.90
C LEU A 56 0.91 0.19 12.01
N PHE A 57 1.73 0.11 10.96
CA PHE A 57 3.12 0.60 10.98
C PHE A 57 3.27 2.03 10.44
N PHE A 58 2.22 2.60 9.84
CA PHE A 58 2.28 3.98 9.37
C PHE A 58 1.01 4.74 9.74
N ARG A 59 1.20 5.90 10.37
CA ARG A 59 0.07 6.73 10.83
C ARG A 59 -0.48 7.51 9.65
N PHE A 60 -1.63 7.12 9.15
CA PHE A 60 -2.48 7.93 8.28
C PHE A 60 -3.87 8.04 8.90
N ALA A 61 -4.61 9.11 8.59
CA ALA A 61 -5.90 9.38 9.22
C ALA A 61 -7.02 8.46 8.69
N SER A 62 -7.03 8.23 7.37
CA SER A 62 -7.96 7.33 6.68
C SER A 62 -7.36 6.87 5.35
N ALA A 63 -7.77 5.70 4.84
CA ALA A 63 -7.29 5.21 3.56
C ALA A 63 -7.68 6.20 2.45
N THR A 64 -8.83 6.85 2.62
CA THR A 64 -9.30 7.97 1.81
C THR A 64 -8.29 9.11 1.74
N ASP A 65 -7.85 9.65 2.87
CA ASP A 65 -6.89 10.76 2.89
C ASP A 65 -5.54 10.35 2.29
N HIS A 66 -5.14 9.10 2.49
CA HIS A 66 -3.88 8.56 1.97
C HIS A 66 -3.90 8.45 0.44
N PHE A 67 -4.88 7.74 -0.09
CA PHE A 67 -4.99 7.47 -1.53
C PHE A 67 -5.58 8.64 -2.33
N HIS A 68 -6.06 9.71 -1.69
CA HIS A 68 -6.30 10.99 -2.38
C HIS A 68 -5.07 11.92 -2.42
N GLY A 69 -3.93 11.49 -1.89
CA GLY A 69 -2.70 12.30 -1.88
C GLY A 69 -2.67 13.38 -0.80
N SER A 70 -3.66 13.43 0.10
CA SER A 70 -3.77 14.43 1.17
C SER A 70 -2.82 14.14 2.35
N SER A 71 -2.45 12.88 2.56
CA SER A 71 -1.55 12.44 3.65
C SER A 71 -0.11 12.25 3.16
N SER A 72 0.56 13.33 2.80
CA SER A 72 1.92 13.26 2.30
C SER A 72 2.96 13.26 3.44
N LEU A 73 3.14 12.10 4.07
CA LEU A 73 4.10 11.89 5.16
C LEU A 73 5.57 12.20 4.76
N ARG A 74 5.86 12.33 3.45
CA ARG A 74 7.20 12.60 2.89
C ARG A 74 7.19 13.58 1.70
N GLY A 75 6.51 14.72 1.80
CA GLY A 75 6.60 15.79 0.78
C GLY A 75 5.37 15.86 -0.13
N GLU A 76 5.52 15.79 -1.45
CA GLU A 76 4.39 15.82 -2.42
C GLU A 76 3.92 14.43 -2.86
N LYS A 77 4.58 13.35 -2.39
CA LYS A 77 4.34 11.98 -2.84
C LYS A 77 3.82 11.08 -1.72
N THR A 78 2.99 10.13 -2.12
CA THR A 78 2.31 9.15 -1.27
C THR A 78 3.00 7.79 -1.39
N PRO A 79 3.31 7.09 -0.29
CA PRO A 79 3.78 5.72 -0.36
C PRO A 79 2.64 4.80 -0.79
N VAL A 80 2.86 4.00 -1.83
CA VAL A 80 1.89 3.03 -2.37
C VAL A 80 2.33 1.58 -2.17
N LEU A 81 3.62 1.34 -1.93
CA LEU A 81 4.14 0.08 -1.42
C LEU A 81 5.19 0.31 -0.32
N ALA A 82 5.31 -0.65 0.58
CA ALA A 82 6.38 -0.74 1.57
C ALA A 82 7.45 -1.74 1.10
N CYS A 83 8.52 -1.91 1.88
CA CYS A 83 9.39 -3.06 1.70
C CYS A 83 8.61 -4.36 2.02
N SER A 84 9.05 -5.51 1.49
CA SER A 84 8.46 -6.82 1.81
C SER A 84 8.50 -7.17 3.31
N CYS A 85 9.37 -6.54 4.11
CA CYS A 85 9.35 -6.63 5.58
C CYS A 85 8.17 -5.89 6.25
N GLY A 86 7.46 -5.04 5.51
CA GLY A 86 6.33 -4.23 5.96
C GLY A 86 6.69 -2.83 6.48
N GLU A 87 7.98 -2.52 6.67
CA GLU A 87 8.42 -1.23 7.19
C GLU A 87 8.57 -0.17 6.08
N LEU A 88 7.98 1.01 6.29
CA LEU A 88 8.14 2.18 5.39
C LEU A 88 9.52 2.85 5.47
N GLY A 89 10.27 2.58 6.55
CA GLY A 89 11.61 3.16 6.76
C GLY A 89 12.72 2.49 5.95
N CYS A 90 12.45 1.32 5.38
CA CYS A 90 13.40 0.59 4.55
C CYS A 90 13.44 1.18 3.14
N TRP A 91 12.56 0.71 2.24
CA TRP A 91 12.56 1.06 0.82
C TRP A 91 11.11 1.16 0.29
N PRO A 92 10.40 2.28 0.52
CA PRO A 92 9.04 2.45 0.02
C PRO A 92 9.06 2.81 -1.48
N LEU A 93 7.98 2.43 -2.18
CA LEU A 93 7.67 2.98 -3.49
C LEU A 93 6.71 4.16 -3.30
N LEU A 94 7.15 5.35 -3.70
CA LEU A 94 6.35 6.57 -3.62
C LEU A 94 5.82 6.93 -5.01
N THR A 95 4.67 7.60 -5.06
CA THR A 95 4.09 8.15 -6.30
C THR A 95 3.40 9.47 -6.01
N ARG A 96 3.30 10.36 -6.99
CA ARG A 96 2.42 11.52 -6.88
C ARG A 96 1.02 11.08 -7.28
N ILE A 97 0.04 11.40 -6.43
CA ILE A 97 -1.38 11.18 -6.72
C ILE A 97 -2.01 12.52 -7.02
N SER A 98 -2.60 12.68 -8.21
CA SER A 98 -3.23 13.93 -8.64
C SER A 98 -4.67 13.67 -9.07
N LEU A 99 -5.58 14.45 -8.48
CA LEU A 99 -7.02 14.39 -8.73
C LEU A 99 -7.38 15.55 -9.67
N THR A 100 -7.80 15.26 -10.90
CA THR A 100 -8.16 16.29 -11.89
C THR A 100 -9.49 15.94 -12.55
N GLY A 101 -10.55 16.65 -12.16
CA GLY A 101 -11.89 16.39 -12.71
C GLY A 101 -12.33 14.94 -12.46
N ASP A 102 -12.60 14.24 -13.55
CA ASP A 102 -13.01 12.83 -13.62
C ASP A 102 -11.83 11.83 -13.67
N LEU A 103 -10.61 12.30 -13.43
CA LEU A 103 -9.40 11.50 -13.52
C LEU A 103 -8.59 11.51 -12.22
N VAL A 104 -8.06 10.34 -11.84
CA VAL A 104 -6.94 10.21 -10.89
C VAL A 104 -5.70 9.74 -11.64
N VAL A 105 -4.58 10.40 -11.40
CA VAL A 105 -3.28 10.08 -12.01
C VAL A 105 -2.29 9.67 -10.93
N TRP A 106 -1.67 8.51 -11.13
CA TRP A 106 -0.47 8.10 -10.38
C TRP A 106 0.75 8.21 -11.30
N ASP A 107 1.68 9.08 -10.95
CA ASP A 107 2.87 9.35 -11.75
C ASP A 107 4.09 9.74 -10.89
N CYS A 108 5.21 10.06 -11.55
CA CYS A 108 6.44 10.47 -10.86
C CYS A 108 6.87 9.48 -9.77
N PHE A 109 6.78 8.18 -10.07
CA PHE A 109 7.19 7.12 -9.16
C PHE A 109 8.65 7.30 -8.74
N GLU A 110 8.96 6.97 -7.49
CA GLU A 110 10.33 7.02 -6.99
C GLU A 110 10.60 6.05 -5.85
N GLN A 111 11.88 5.72 -5.69
CA GLN A 111 12.42 5.01 -4.55
C GLN A 111 13.47 5.94 -3.89
N PRO A 112 13.16 6.55 -2.73
CA PRO A 112 13.95 7.66 -2.18
C PRO A 112 15.37 7.28 -1.71
N TYR A 113 15.64 5.99 -1.50
CA TYR A 113 16.95 5.44 -1.13
C TYR A 113 17.75 4.93 -2.35
N ARG A 114 17.17 4.96 -3.55
CA ARG A 114 17.78 4.54 -4.82
C ARG A 114 17.60 5.64 -5.86
N THR A 115 18.10 6.82 -5.55
CA THR A 115 17.89 8.07 -6.29
C THR A 115 18.40 8.07 -7.73
N THR A 116 19.24 7.09 -8.11
CA THR A 116 19.74 6.94 -9.48
C THR A 116 18.82 6.13 -10.38
N ARG A 117 17.73 5.54 -9.84
CA ARG A 117 16.77 4.76 -10.63
C ARG A 117 15.78 5.66 -11.34
N ASP A 118 15.52 5.33 -12.60
CA ASP A 118 14.58 6.04 -13.45
C ASP A 118 13.27 5.26 -13.57
N TYR A 119 12.20 5.78 -12.96
CA TYR A 119 10.86 5.22 -13.02
C TYR A 119 9.94 5.98 -13.97
N THR A 120 10.47 6.86 -14.82
CA THR A 120 9.66 7.71 -15.72
C THR A 120 8.78 6.89 -16.67
N ALA A 121 9.23 5.70 -17.07
CA ALA A 121 8.50 4.78 -17.95
C ALA A 121 7.61 3.77 -17.22
N PHE A 122 7.54 3.79 -15.88
CA PHE A 122 6.70 2.88 -15.10
C PHE A 122 5.22 3.31 -15.10
N GLY A 123 4.97 4.61 -15.11
CA GLY A 123 3.64 5.21 -15.27
C GLY A 123 3.62 6.19 -16.45
N PRO A 124 2.65 7.12 -16.50
CA PRO A 124 1.56 7.31 -15.54
C PRO A 124 0.50 6.19 -15.62
N PHE A 125 -0.19 5.94 -14.51
CA PHE A 125 -1.44 5.19 -14.48
C PHE A 125 -2.62 6.15 -14.35
N LEU A 126 -3.66 5.92 -15.15
CA LEU A 126 -4.81 6.80 -15.29
C LEU A 126 -6.08 6.03 -14.91
N PHE A 127 -6.78 6.51 -13.88
CA PHE A 127 -7.98 5.89 -13.34
C PHE A 127 -9.19 6.79 -13.49
N ASP A 128 -10.34 6.20 -13.79
CA ASP A 128 -11.64 6.88 -13.68
C ASP A 128 -11.88 7.28 -12.21
N ARG A 129 -12.32 8.51 -11.98
CA ARG A 129 -12.44 9.05 -10.63
C ARG A 129 -13.51 8.36 -9.80
N ASP A 130 -14.66 8.06 -10.38
CA ASP A 130 -15.77 7.44 -9.65
C ASP A 130 -15.40 6.00 -9.27
N GLN A 131 -14.74 5.28 -10.17
CA GLN A 131 -14.20 3.95 -9.89
C GLN A 131 -13.13 3.98 -8.79
N TYR A 132 -12.21 4.95 -8.86
CA TYR A 132 -11.14 5.14 -7.88
C TYR A 132 -11.70 5.41 -6.48
N ASP A 133 -12.59 6.39 -6.36
CA ASP A 133 -13.17 6.80 -5.09
C ASP A 133 -13.98 5.66 -4.46
N ASN A 134 -14.68 4.85 -5.27
CA ASN A 134 -15.36 3.65 -4.78
C ASN A 134 -14.39 2.61 -4.21
N ALA A 135 -13.30 2.31 -4.92
CA ALA A 135 -12.30 1.34 -4.47
C ALA A 135 -11.63 1.79 -3.16
N VAL A 136 -11.33 3.08 -3.04
CA VAL A 136 -10.77 3.68 -1.81
C VAL A 136 -11.77 3.62 -0.66
N GLN A 137 -13.05 3.90 -0.90
CA GLN A 137 -14.10 3.82 0.13
C GLN A 137 -14.29 2.39 0.66
N VAL A 138 -14.28 1.39 -0.23
CA VAL A 138 -14.35 -0.04 0.16
C VAL A 138 -13.15 -0.41 1.04
N LEU A 139 -11.95 0.03 0.67
CA LEU A 139 -10.74 -0.17 1.46
C LEU A 139 -10.85 0.48 2.84
N ASP A 140 -11.26 1.74 2.90
CA ASP A 140 -11.36 2.52 4.15
C ASP A 140 -12.31 1.86 5.15
N ALA A 141 -13.45 1.35 4.66
CA ALA A 141 -14.38 0.58 5.46
C ALA A 141 -13.76 -0.73 5.98
N ALA A 142 -12.99 -1.46 5.15
CA ALA A 142 -12.33 -2.70 5.55
C ALA A 142 -11.25 -2.47 6.63
N VAL A 143 -10.45 -1.41 6.48
CA VAL A 143 -9.44 -1.02 7.48
C VAL A 143 -10.11 -0.62 8.80
N THR A 144 -11.14 0.23 8.74
CA THR A 144 -11.87 0.70 9.93
C THR A 144 -12.55 -0.45 10.70
N ALA A 145 -13.15 -1.40 9.97
CA ALA A 145 -13.78 -2.58 10.58
C ALA A 145 -12.77 -3.46 11.33
N HIS A 146 -11.54 -3.55 10.83
CA HIS A 146 -10.47 -4.34 11.47
C HIS A 146 -9.88 -3.65 12.71
N ASP A 147 -9.87 -2.32 12.76
CA ASP A 147 -9.37 -1.55 13.91
C ASP A 147 -10.37 -1.49 15.09
N THR A 148 -11.58 -2.03 14.94
CA THR A 148 -12.59 -2.03 16.00
C THR A 148 -12.21 -3.00 17.15
N PRO A 149 -12.30 -2.60 18.45
CA PRO A 149 -11.76 -3.34 19.60
C PRO A 149 -12.29 -4.76 19.86
N GLU A 150 -13.34 -5.23 19.16
CA GLU A 150 -13.88 -6.58 19.36
C GLU A 150 -12.98 -7.69 18.80
N SER A 151 -12.21 -7.41 17.74
CA SER A 151 -11.30 -8.39 17.12
C SER A 151 -10.00 -8.63 17.91
N GLN A 152 -9.69 -7.79 18.91
CA GLN A 152 -8.47 -7.92 19.73
C GLN A 152 -8.69 -8.69 21.05
N ARG A 153 -9.93 -9.10 21.37
CA ARG A 153 -10.26 -9.72 22.68
C ARG A 153 -10.05 -11.23 22.74
N THR A 154 -9.83 -11.92 21.62
CA THR A 154 -9.80 -13.39 21.59
C THR A 154 -8.45 -14.02 21.93
N VAL A 155 -7.39 -13.24 22.14
CA VAL A 155 -6.03 -13.74 22.47
C VAL A 155 -5.67 -13.57 23.96
N GLY A 156 -6.57 -13.02 24.78
CA GLY A 156 -6.24 -12.58 26.15
C GLY A 156 -6.77 -13.39 27.33
N GLN A 157 -7.43 -14.55 27.14
CA GLN A 157 -8.01 -15.31 28.25
C GLN A 157 -7.79 -16.83 28.12
N ALA A 158 -6.55 -17.26 28.33
CA ALA A 158 -6.28 -18.66 28.64
C ALA A 158 -5.02 -18.87 29.49
N HIS A 159 -4.78 -18.08 30.54
CA HIS A 159 -3.82 -18.47 31.59
C HIS A 159 -4.18 -17.85 32.95
N HIS A 160 -5.14 -18.46 33.66
CA HIS A 160 -4.99 -18.65 35.11
C HIS A 160 -5.99 -19.68 35.65
N ARG A 161 -5.63 -20.96 35.61
CA ARG A 161 -6.05 -21.97 36.60
C ARG A 161 -4.97 -23.02 36.67
N ASP A 162 -4.03 -22.87 37.61
CA ASP A 162 -3.69 -23.95 38.56
C ASP A 162 -2.72 -23.46 39.64
N ARG A 163 -2.72 -24.16 40.78
CA ARG A 163 -2.06 -23.91 42.09
C ARG A 163 -2.97 -23.17 43.09
N SER A 164 -3.38 -23.76 44.22
CA SER A 164 -3.00 -25.00 44.91
C SER A 164 -4.15 -25.48 45.79
#